data_AF-A0AAN9TBU3-F1
#
_entry.id   AF-A0AAN9TBU3-F1
#
_cell.length_a   1.000
_cell.length_b   1.000
_cell.length_c   1.000
_cell.angle_alpha   90.00
_cell.angle_beta   90.00
_cell.angle_gamma   90.00
#
_symmetry.space_group_name_H-M   'P 1'
#
loop_
_entity.id
_entity.type
_entity.pdbx_description
1 polymer ?
#
loop_
_entity_poly.entity_id
_entity_poly.type
_entity_poly.pdbx_seq_one_letter_code
_entity_poly.pdbx_strand_id
1 'polypeptide(L)'
;MTDMTEVNALKEKGNEALKLEKYDEAIKFYTQAINLDSINHVLYSNRSAAYCKCGKFQEALADAEKTVSLKPDWAKGYSRLGSAFHSLGQFEKAAEAYEKGLQFDPTNVQMKESLEGVRKQVASDSFGPGAGFNNLFNHPNLFAKLQTDPRTKPYLNDPSFVQILNNLQKNPDSIKLYLEDPRILTTLSVLLGIDMMPGGDAMDVDSPAPPPEPKPSPKKESKSDINENLTDDEIKAREEKELGNAAYKKKDFQIALIHYNKAIELDPKNMSYYTNIAAVYFEQKEYHKCIEQCEKAIEVGRENRADFKLISKAFARIGNAYKKLEDWKTAKTYFEKSMSEHRTPEVKTIISELDKKIKDFEIKAYIDPVKAEEAKEKGNEFFNKGDYAEAVKFYSEAVKRNPSEPKYYSNRAACYTKLAAFDLGLKDCDKCLELDPKFLKGWIRKGKILQGMQEPSKAISAYQKALDIDPSNAEALEGYRNCSIAVNSNPEEVRKRAMSDPEVQSILRDPAMRLILEQMQNDPKALHEHLRNPDVASKIQKLMDAGLIAIR
;
A
#
# COMPACT_ATOMS: atom_id res chain seq x y z
N MET A 1 3.75 44.34 4.81
CA MET A 1 4.41 44.16 3.49
C MET A 1 5.36 43.00 3.63
N THR A 2 5.28 41.99 2.77
CA THR A 2 6.24 40.89 2.75
C THR A 2 7.63 41.44 2.46
N ASP A 3 8.60 41.17 3.34
CA ASP A 3 9.98 41.56 3.08
C ASP A 3 10.58 40.64 2.01
N MET A 4 10.46 41.06 0.75
CA MET A 4 10.98 40.32 -0.40
C MET A 4 12.50 40.20 -0.36
N THR A 5 13.22 41.02 0.42
CA THR A 5 14.67 40.86 0.58
C THR A 5 14.99 39.66 1.46
N GLU A 6 14.22 39.46 2.54
CA GLU A 6 14.35 38.31 3.43
C GLU A 6 13.96 37.00 2.75
N VAL A 7 12.85 36.97 1.99
CA VAL A 7 12.42 35.80 1.21
C VAL A 7 13.52 35.34 0.24
N ASN A 8 14.13 36.29 -0.47
CA ASN A 8 15.22 35.98 -1.41
C ASN A 8 16.47 35.48 -0.69
N ALA A 9 16.85 36.09 0.44
CA ALA A 9 17.99 35.64 1.23
C ALA A 9 17.80 34.20 1.74
N LEU A 10 16.61 33.84 2.22
CA LEU A 10 16.28 32.49 2.66
C LEU A 10 16.27 31.50 1.50
N LYS A 11 15.72 31.89 0.34
CA LYS A 11 15.77 31.07 -0.88
C LYS A 11 17.21 30.77 -1.30
N GLU A 12 18.10 31.75 -1.28
CA GLU A 12 19.51 31.53 -1.64
C GLU A 12 20.23 30.63 -0.63
N LYS A 13 19.98 30.79 0.68
CA LYS A 13 20.49 29.85 1.70
C LYS A 13 19.99 28.43 1.46
N GLY A 14 18.72 28.28 1.10
CA GLY A 14 18.15 26.99 0.71
C GLY A 14 18.84 26.38 -0.51
N ASN A 15 19.10 27.20 -1.54
CA ASN A 15 19.80 26.77 -2.75
C ASN A 15 21.26 26.35 -2.46
N GLU A 16 21.95 27.07 -1.59
CA GLU A 16 23.31 26.74 -1.15
C GLU A 16 23.35 25.44 -0.37
N ALA A 17 22.46 25.27 0.61
CA ALA A 17 22.32 24.02 1.36
C ALA A 17 21.99 22.83 0.44
N LEU A 18 21.16 23.04 -0.59
CA LEU A 18 20.83 22.02 -1.58
C LEU A 18 22.04 21.62 -2.43
N LYS A 19 22.92 22.57 -2.80
CA LYS A 19 24.18 22.30 -3.50
C LYS A 19 25.18 21.53 -2.62
N LEU A 20 25.17 21.78 -1.32
CA LEU A 20 25.99 21.07 -0.34
C LEU A 20 25.38 19.72 0.11
N GLU A 21 24.30 19.27 -0.55
CA GLU A 21 23.55 18.04 -0.21
C GLU A 21 22.99 18.01 1.22
N LYS A 22 22.89 19.17 1.89
CA LYS A 22 22.29 19.32 3.22
C LYS A 22 20.78 19.50 3.08
N TYR A 23 20.08 18.43 2.74
CA TYR A 23 18.68 18.51 2.34
C TYR A 23 17.74 19.03 3.44
N ASP A 24 17.91 18.61 4.70
CA ASP A 24 17.05 19.08 5.80
C ASP A 24 17.25 20.58 6.10
N GLU A 25 18.47 21.11 5.97
CA GLU A 25 18.74 22.55 6.07
C GLU A 25 18.09 23.31 4.90
N ALA A 26 18.20 22.79 3.68
CA ALA A 26 17.54 23.38 2.51
C ALA A 26 16.02 23.46 2.70
N ILE A 27 15.39 22.37 3.15
CA ILE A 27 13.95 22.30 3.45
C ILE A 27 13.57 23.33 4.52
N LYS A 28 14.38 23.46 5.57
CA LYS A 28 14.16 24.45 6.64
C LYS A 28 14.14 25.87 6.07
N PHE A 29 15.14 26.25 5.28
CA PHE A 29 15.22 27.60 4.70
C PHE A 29 14.09 27.88 3.70
N TYR A 30 13.75 26.92 2.83
CA TYR A 30 12.60 27.09 1.93
C TYR A 30 11.28 27.19 2.70
N THR A 31 11.11 26.45 3.80
CA THR A 31 9.91 26.55 4.64
C THR A 31 9.79 27.91 5.30
N GLN A 32 10.91 28.46 5.81
CA GLN A 32 10.94 29.83 6.32
C GLN A 32 10.58 30.84 5.21
N ALA A 33 11.13 30.69 4.00
CA ALA A 33 10.80 31.55 2.87
C ALA A 33 9.31 31.46 2.48
N ILE A 34 8.72 30.27 2.49
CA ILE A 34 7.29 30.03 2.17
C ILE A 34 6.37 30.64 3.23
N ASN A 35 6.77 30.63 4.50
CA ASN A 35 6.00 31.28 5.57
C ASN A 35 5.92 32.79 5.39
N LEU A 36 6.91 33.39 4.74
CA LEU A 36 6.92 34.81 4.39
C LEU A 36 6.20 35.08 3.05
N ASP A 37 6.35 34.20 2.06
CA ASP A 37 5.72 34.31 0.73
C ASP A 37 5.09 32.97 0.29
N SER A 38 3.84 32.78 0.71
CA SER A 38 3.11 31.52 0.54
C SER A 38 2.55 31.29 -0.86
N ILE A 39 2.64 32.28 -1.76
CA ILE A 39 2.14 32.22 -3.15
C ILE A 39 3.27 32.01 -4.16
N ASN A 40 4.51 31.91 -3.71
CA ASN A 40 5.67 31.77 -4.58
C ASN A 40 5.91 30.33 -5.04
N HIS A 41 5.39 30.01 -6.22
CA HIS A 41 5.53 28.69 -6.85
C HIS A 41 7.00 28.19 -6.96
N VAL A 42 7.99 29.08 -7.04
CA VAL A 42 9.43 28.72 -7.12
C VAL A 42 9.92 28.13 -5.79
N LEU A 43 9.47 28.66 -4.65
CA LEU A 43 9.89 28.14 -3.34
C LEU A 43 9.38 26.72 -3.11
N TYR A 44 8.12 26.45 -3.45
CA TYR A 44 7.56 25.09 -3.42
C TYR A 44 8.30 24.16 -4.40
N SER A 45 8.67 24.64 -5.59
CA SER A 45 9.42 23.84 -6.57
C SER A 45 10.82 23.45 -6.08
N ASN A 46 11.49 24.37 -5.39
CA ASN A 46 12.81 24.12 -4.81
C ASN A 46 12.73 23.20 -3.59
N ARG A 47 11.71 23.37 -2.73
CA ARG A 47 11.48 22.49 -1.58
C ARG A 47 11.05 21.09 -2.00
N SER A 48 10.22 20.95 -3.03
CA SER A 48 9.89 19.68 -3.68
C SER A 48 11.14 18.96 -4.17
N ALA A 49 12.07 19.67 -4.81
CA ALA A 49 13.34 19.09 -5.25
C ALA A 49 14.18 18.57 -4.07
N ALA A 50 14.25 19.33 -2.97
CA ALA A 50 14.95 18.93 -1.75
C ALA A 50 14.31 17.69 -1.10
N TYR A 51 12.97 17.65 -1.03
CA TYR A 51 12.23 16.50 -0.52
C TYR A 51 12.45 15.23 -1.35
N CYS A 52 12.46 15.35 -2.69
CA CYS A 52 12.81 14.24 -3.57
C CYS A 52 14.24 13.72 -3.30
N LYS A 53 15.22 14.61 -3.11
CA LYS A 53 16.61 14.22 -2.84
C LYS A 53 16.80 13.57 -1.47
N CYS A 54 16.01 13.92 -0.46
CA CYS A 54 16.05 13.29 0.86
C CYS A 54 15.12 12.06 1.01
N GLY A 55 14.46 11.61 -0.06
CA GLY A 55 13.57 10.44 -0.04
C GLY A 55 12.17 10.66 0.54
N LYS A 56 11.77 11.92 0.83
CA LYS A 56 10.45 12.31 1.35
C LYS A 56 9.48 12.57 0.18
N PHE A 57 9.12 11.51 -0.53
CA PHE A 57 8.46 11.64 -1.85
C PHE A 57 7.00 12.13 -1.79
N GLN A 58 6.27 11.85 -0.70
CA GLN A 58 4.89 12.33 -0.53
C GLN A 58 4.85 13.84 -0.31
N GLU A 59 5.78 14.37 0.49
CA GLU A 59 5.95 15.80 0.72
C GLU A 59 6.43 16.50 -0.55
N ALA A 60 7.31 15.85 -1.33
CA ALA A 60 7.74 16.36 -2.63
C ALA A 60 6.57 16.48 -3.62
N LEU A 61 5.66 15.49 -3.63
CA LEU A 61 4.46 15.49 -4.45
C LEU A 61 3.52 16.64 -4.04
N ALA A 62 3.24 16.79 -2.75
CA ALA A 62 2.38 17.87 -2.25
C ALA A 62 2.91 19.26 -2.64
N ASP A 63 4.22 19.49 -2.52
CA ASP A 63 4.84 20.75 -2.95
C ASP A 63 4.81 20.92 -4.48
N ALA A 64 4.99 19.86 -5.26
CA ALA A 64 4.92 19.93 -6.71
C ALA A 64 3.49 20.22 -7.20
N GLU A 65 2.47 19.60 -6.61
CA GLU A 65 1.05 19.90 -6.84
C GLU A 65 0.75 21.36 -6.47
N LYS A 66 1.29 21.84 -5.35
CA LYS A 66 1.14 23.24 -4.97
C LYS A 66 1.79 24.17 -5.98
N THR A 67 2.99 23.86 -6.49
CA THR A 67 3.67 24.63 -7.54
C THR A 67 2.80 24.75 -8.79
N VAL A 68 2.26 23.64 -9.32
CA VAL A 68 1.41 23.69 -10.54
C VAL A 68 0.06 24.35 -10.27
N SER A 69 -0.48 24.28 -9.05
CA SER A 69 -1.70 25.01 -8.68
C SER A 69 -1.50 26.53 -8.64
N LEU A 70 -0.32 26.98 -8.18
CA LEU A 70 0.04 28.40 -8.09
C LEU A 70 0.46 28.97 -9.46
N LYS A 71 1.08 28.15 -10.30
CA LYS A 71 1.48 28.54 -11.66
C LYS A 71 1.27 27.39 -12.67
N PRO A 72 0.06 27.27 -13.25
CA PRO A 72 -0.31 26.16 -14.13
C PRO A 72 0.36 26.13 -15.51
N ASP A 73 0.99 27.23 -15.93
CA ASP A 73 1.64 27.41 -17.23
C ASP A 73 3.17 27.25 -17.16
N TRP A 74 3.71 26.83 -16.02
CA TRP A 74 5.16 26.75 -15.80
C TRP A 74 5.68 25.31 -15.95
N ALA A 75 6.35 25.06 -17.08
CA ALA A 75 6.94 23.77 -17.43
C ALA A 75 7.77 23.11 -16.31
N LYS A 76 8.60 23.88 -15.59
CA LYS A 76 9.43 23.34 -14.49
C LYS A 76 8.60 22.80 -13.32
N GLY A 77 7.39 23.31 -13.09
CA GLY A 77 6.47 22.76 -12.09
C GLY A 77 6.05 21.34 -12.43
N TYR A 78 5.71 21.09 -13.70
CA TYR A 78 5.40 19.76 -14.20
C TYR A 78 6.62 18.83 -14.21
N SER A 79 7.84 19.34 -14.43
CA SER A 79 9.06 18.54 -14.21
C SER A 79 9.15 18.01 -12.77
N ARG A 80 8.85 18.86 -11.77
CA ARG A 80 8.85 18.45 -10.35
C ARG A 80 7.75 17.44 -10.06
N LEU A 81 6.56 17.67 -10.61
CA LEU A 81 5.41 16.78 -10.45
C LEU A 81 5.70 15.39 -11.03
N GLY A 82 6.23 15.32 -12.25
CA GLY A 82 6.65 14.08 -12.88
C GLY A 82 7.75 13.37 -12.09
N SER A 83 8.76 14.10 -11.58
CA SER A 83 9.82 13.51 -10.75
C SER A 83 9.32 12.97 -9.42
N ALA A 84 8.34 13.64 -8.79
CA ALA A 84 7.74 13.18 -7.55
C ALA A 84 6.91 11.91 -7.76
N PHE A 85 6.06 11.85 -8.80
CA PHE A 85 5.31 10.64 -9.16
C PHE A 85 6.23 9.48 -9.54
N HIS A 86 7.30 9.77 -10.31
CA HIS A 86 8.29 8.78 -10.68
C HIS A 86 8.97 8.19 -9.43
N SER A 87 9.35 9.03 -8.47
CA SER A 87 9.96 8.58 -7.21
C SER A 87 9.00 7.79 -6.30
N LEU A 88 7.68 7.99 -6.47
CA LEU A 88 6.63 7.22 -5.81
C LEU A 88 6.26 5.92 -6.55
N GLY A 89 6.85 5.64 -7.71
CA GLY A 89 6.51 4.49 -8.56
C GLY A 89 5.17 4.62 -9.29
N GLN A 90 4.59 5.82 -9.35
CA GLN A 90 3.36 6.08 -10.10
C GLN A 90 3.72 6.51 -11.53
N PHE A 91 4.19 5.54 -12.34
CA PHE A 91 4.81 5.81 -13.64
C PHE A 91 3.84 6.43 -14.66
N GLU A 92 2.59 6.00 -14.71
CA GLU A 92 1.58 6.56 -15.61
C GLU A 92 1.34 8.04 -15.33
N LYS A 93 1.15 8.41 -14.05
CA LYS A 93 0.98 9.82 -13.65
C LYS A 93 2.24 10.65 -13.87
N ALA A 94 3.42 10.04 -13.72
CA ALA A 94 4.68 10.69 -14.04
C ALA A 94 4.77 11.03 -15.54
N ALA A 95 4.36 10.10 -16.41
CA ALA A 95 4.30 10.34 -17.85
C ALA A 95 3.32 11.47 -18.20
N GLU A 96 2.10 11.45 -17.65
CA GLU A 96 1.10 12.51 -17.85
C GLU A 96 1.62 13.89 -17.42
N ALA A 97 2.32 13.96 -16.28
CA ALA A 97 2.91 15.20 -15.79
C ALA A 97 4.00 15.71 -16.73
N TYR A 98 4.93 14.85 -17.17
CA TYR A 98 5.97 15.24 -18.13
C TYR A 98 5.39 15.64 -19.49
N GLU A 99 4.36 14.97 -19.99
CA GLU A 99 3.68 15.35 -21.23
C GLU A 99 3.05 16.74 -21.13
N LYS A 100 2.34 17.04 -20.03
CA LYS A 100 1.80 18.38 -19.78
C LYS A 100 2.90 19.43 -19.69
N GLY A 101 4.03 19.12 -19.06
CA GLY A 101 5.18 20.02 -19.00
C GLY A 101 5.77 20.33 -20.39
N LEU A 102 5.87 19.32 -21.25
CA LEU A 102 6.36 19.45 -22.63
C LEU A 102 5.40 20.24 -23.53
N GLN A 103 4.12 20.36 -23.18
CA GLN A 103 3.21 21.28 -23.88
C GLN A 103 3.63 22.75 -23.69
N PHE A 104 4.18 23.09 -22.52
CA PHE A 104 4.64 24.45 -22.20
C PHE A 104 6.11 24.69 -22.58
N ASP A 105 6.95 23.64 -22.55
CA ASP A 105 8.36 23.71 -22.96
C ASP A 105 8.76 22.49 -23.82
N PRO A 106 8.42 22.50 -25.13
CA PRO A 106 8.65 21.36 -26.02
C PRO A 106 10.13 21.07 -26.31
N THR A 107 11.04 21.98 -25.99
CA THR A 107 12.48 21.83 -26.24
C THR A 107 13.24 21.27 -25.02
N ASN A 108 12.54 21.00 -23.92
CA ASN A 108 13.14 20.49 -22.69
C ASN A 108 13.67 19.05 -22.85
N VAL A 109 14.98 18.92 -23.09
CA VAL A 109 15.65 17.62 -23.28
C VAL A 109 15.49 16.71 -22.06
N GLN A 110 15.74 17.24 -20.86
CA GLN A 110 15.66 16.48 -19.61
C GLN A 110 14.27 15.88 -19.38
N MET A 111 13.22 16.64 -19.70
CA MET A 111 11.84 16.18 -19.55
C MET A 111 11.48 15.11 -20.58
N LYS A 112 11.99 15.21 -21.83
CA LYS A 112 11.85 14.15 -22.85
C LYS A 112 12.53 12.86 -22.43
N GLU A 113 13.77 12.93 -21.94
CA GLU A 113 14.51 11.76 -21.45
C GLU A 113 13.80 11.11 -20.26
N SER A 114 13.28 11.93 -19.34
CA SER A 114 12.53 11.43 -18.17
C SER A 114 11.21 10.77 -18.59
N LEU A 115 10.49 11.34 -19.56
CA LEU A 115 9.29 10.74 -20.13
C LEU A 115 9.59 9.41 -20.84
N GLU A 116 10.67 9.34 -21.61
CA GLU A 116 11.07 8.10 -22.29
C GLU A 116 11.46 7.01 -21.28
N GLY A 117 12.21 7.36 -20.23
CA GLY A 117 12.57 6.44 -19.14
C GLY A 117 11.34 5.90 -18.42
N VAL A 118 10.40 6.77 -18.06
CA VAL A 118 9.15 6.37 -17.39
C VAL A 118 8.29 5.50 -18.33
N ARG A 119 8.17 5.82 -19.61
CA ARG A 119 7.42 5.02 -20.58
C ARG A 119 8.00 3.62 -20.77
N LYS A 120 9.33 3.47 -20.75
CA LYS A 120 9.98 2.14 -20.76
C LYS A 120 9.60 1.34 -19.51
N GLN A 121 9.46 2.01 -18.37
CA GLN A 121 9.09 1.37 -17.11
C GLN A 121 7.60 0.98 -17.05
N VAL A 122 6.71 1.82 -17.59
CA VAL A 122 5.29 1.46 -17.83
C VAL A 122 5.19 0.26 -18.76
N ALA A 123 5.99 0.23 -19.84
CA ALA A 123 6.00 -0.89 -20.79
C ALA A 123 6.52 -2.20 -20.17
N SER A 124 7.41 -2.14 -19.17
CA SER A 124 7.85 -3.33 -18.43
C SER A 124 6.84 -3.79 -17.37
N ASP A 125 6.15 -2.87 -16.69
CA ASP A 125 5.16 -3.21 -15.65
C ASP A 125 3.81 -3.67 -16.23
N SER A 126 3.53 -3.39 -17.51
CA SER A 126 2.29 -3.78 -18.22
C SER A 126 2.13 -5.28 -18.48
N PHE A 127 3.12 -6.12 -18.20
CA PHE A 127 3.05 -7.58 -18.29
C PHE A 127 3.27 -8.29 -16.93
N GLY A 128 3.08 -7.56 -15.83
CA GLY A 128 3.19 -8.10 -14.48
C GLY A 128 1.86 -8.63 -13.92
N PRO A 129 1.89 -9.30 -12.75
CA PRO A 129 0.72 -9.86 -12.05
C PRO A 129 -0.40 -8.85 -11.68
N GLY A 130 -0.21 -7.56 -11.96
CA GLY A 130 -1.14 -6.46 -11.69
C GLY A 130 -1.73 -5.79 -12.95
N ALA A 131 -1.38 -6.25 -14.16
CA ALA A 131 -1.97 -5.73 -15.38
C ALA A 131 -3.43 -6.21 -15.48
N GLY A 132 -4.38 -5.28 -15.54
CA GLY A 132 -5.80 -5.62 -15.69
C GLY A 132 -6.04 -6.48 -16.94
N PHE A 133 -6.79 -7.57 -16.78
CA PHE A 133 -7.06 -8.57 -17.83
C PHE A 133 -7.56 -7.96 -19.15
N ASN A 134 -8.25 -6.82 -19.10
CA ASN A 134 -8.87 -6.17 -20.25
C ASN A 134 -7.86 -5.63 -21.29
N ASN A 135 -6.59 -5.45 -20.94
CA ASN A 135 -5.58 -4.87 -21.85
C ASN A 135 -4.50 -5.86 -22.32
N LEU A 136 -4.59 -7.16 -21.99
CA LEU A 136 -3.57 -8.15 -22.33
C LEU A 136 -3.43 -8.40 -23.84
N PHE A 137 -4.55 -8.44 -24.55
CA PHE A 137 -4.58 -8.78 -25.99
C PHE A 137 -4.50 -7.56 -26.91
N ASN A 138 -4.80 -6.36 -26.40
CA ASN A 138 -4.75 -5.10 -27.17
C ASN A 138 -3.36 -4.45 -27.20
N HIS A 139 -2.32 -5.15 -26.75
CA HIS A 139 -0.98 -4.59 -26.68
C HIS A 139 -0.31 -4.50 -28.06
N PRO A 140 0.35 -3.38 -28.42
CA PRO A 140 1.01 -3.20 -29.72
C PRO A 140 2.07 -4.27 -30.04
N ASN A 141 2.73 -4.79 -29.00
CA ASN A 141 3.77 -5.83 -29.11
C ASN A 141 3.29 -7.25 -28.75
N LEU A 142 1.97 -7.52 -28.76
CA LEU A 142 1.43 -8.85 -28.44
C LEU A 142 2.12 -9.95 -29.27
N PHE A 143 2.09 -9.82 -30.59
CA PHE A 143 2.62 -10.83 -31.50
C PHE A 143 4.14 -11.00 -31.37
N ALA A 144 4.88 -9.91 -31.16
CA ALA A 144 6.32 -9.97 -30.94
C ALA A 144 6.67 -10.79 -29.69
N LYS A 145 5.90 -10.62 -28.59
CA LYS A 145 6.13 -11.36 -27.35
C LYS A 145 5.75 -12.85 -27.47
N LEU A 146 4.68 -13.16 -28.18
CA LEU A 146 4.29 -14.55 -28.46
C LEU A 146 5.28 -15.25 -29.42
N GLN A 147 5.95 -14.49 -30.27
CA GLN A 147 6.96 -15.02 -31.19
C GLN A 147 8.30 -15.29 -30.50
N THR A 148 8.58 -14.60 -29.38
CA THR A 148 9.79 -14.80 -28.59
C THR A 148 9.72 -16.01 -27.64
N ASP A 149 8.53 -16.46 -27.22
CA ASP A 149 8.40 -17.62 -26.34
C ASP A 149 8.30 -18.94 -27.14
N PRO A 150 9.12 -19.97 -26.81
CA PRO A 150 9.14 -21.25 -27.52
C PRO A 150 7.80 -22.00 -27.54
N ARG A 151 6.94 -21.81 -26.53
CA ARG A 151 5.66 -22.51 -26.38
C ARG A 151 4.57 -21.92 -27.26
N THR A 152 4.57 -20.61 -27.46
CA THR A 152 3.54 -19.90 -28.26
C THR A 152 3.94 -19.67 -29.71
N LYS A 153 5.24 -19.71 -30.02
CA LYS A 153 5.76 -19.57 -31.39
C LYS A 153 5.14 -20.56 -32.41
N PRO A 154 4.93 -21.85 -32.10
CA PRO A 154 4.30 -22.79 -33.03
C PRO A 154 2.84 -22.46 -33.32
N TYR A 155 2.11 -21.92 -32.34
CA TYR A 155 0.70 -21.57 -32.48
C TYR A 155 0.48 -20.42 -33.45
N LEU A 156 1.44 -19.49 -33.56
CA LEU A 156 1.38 -18.38 -34.51
C LEU A 156 1.41 -18.83 -35.98
N ASN A 157 1.83 -20.06 -36.27
CA ASN A 157 1.77 -20.63 -37.61
C ASN A 157 0.40 -21.24 -37.96
N ASP A 158 -0.51 -21.36 -36.97
CA ASP A 158 -1.86 -21.88 -37.16
C ASP A 158 -2.84 -20.72 -37.44
N PRO A 159 -3.45 -20.66 -38.63
CA PRO A 159 -4.40 -19.60 -39.00
C PRO A 159 -5.62 -19.53 -38.06
N SER A 160 -6.05 -20.65 -37.47
CA SER A 160 -7.19 -20.70 -36.55
C SER A 160 -6.89 -19.99 -35.23
N PHE A 161 -5.66 -20.15 -34.71
CA PHE A 161 -5.22 -19.51 -33.47
C PHE A 161 -5.01 -18.01 -33.67
N VAL A 162 -4.43 -17.60 -34.80
CA VAL A 162 -4.28 -16.18 -35.15
C VAL A 162 -5.65 -15.49 -35.30
N GLN A 163 -6.67 -16.18 -35.82
CA GLN A 163 -8.04 -15.66 -35.85
C GLN A 163 -8.62 -15.47 -34.45
N ILE A 164 -8.38 -16.39 -33.51
CA ILE A 164 -8.81 -16.25 -32.12
C ILE A 164 -8.15 -15.02 -31.47
N LEU A 165 -6.84 -14.82 -31.65
CA LEU A 165 -6.14 -13.63 -31.13
C LEU A 165 -6.70 -12.33 -31.73
N ASN A 166 -6.99 -12.30 -33.03
CA ASN A 166 -7.61 -11.14 -33.68
C ASN A 166 -9.04 -10.87 -33.18
N ASN A 167 -9.80 -11.91 -32.83
CA ASN A 167 -11.12 -11.78 -32.24
C ASN A 167 -11.05 -11.25 -30.80
N LEU A 168 -10.08 -11.73 -30.01
CA LEU A 168 -9.82 -11.24 -28.65
C LEU A 168 -9.32 -9.79 -28.64
N GLN A 169 -8.58 -9.36 -29.66
CA GLN A 169 -8.23 -7.95 -29.85
C GLN A 169 -9.45 -7.07 -30.11
N LYS A 170 -10.40 -7.55 -30.92
CA LYS A 170 -11.63 -6.80 -31.20
C LYS A 170 -12.62 -6.82 -30.03
N ASN A 171 -12.64 -7.89 -29.24
CA ASN A 171 -13.54 -8.05 -28.10
C ASN A 171 -12.89 -8.84 -26.94
N PRO A 172 -12.20 -8.16 -26.01
CA PRO A 172 -11.52 -8.81 -24.88
C PRO A 172 -12.44 -9.60 -23.94
N ASP A 173 -13.72 -9.22 -23.83
CA ASP A 173 -14.69 -9.91 -22.97
C ASP A 173 -15.09 -11.30 -23.48
N SER A 174 -14.80 -11.60 -24.75
CA SER A 174 -15.07 -12.91 -25.36
C SER A 174 -14.09 -14.01 -24.93
N ILE A 175 -13.09 -13.69 -24.10
CA ILE A 175 -12.08 -14.64 -23.64
C ILE A 175 -12.66 -15.89 -22.99
N LYS A 176 -13.80 -15.76 -22.29
CA LYS A 176 -14.50 -16.89 -21.64
C LYS A 176 -14.86 -18.01 -22.60
N LEU A 177 -15.09 -17.70 -23.88
CA LEU A 177 -15.44 -18.67 -24.92
C LEU A 177 -14.24 -19.50 -25.39
N TYR A 178 -13.02 -19.04 -25.10
CA TYR A 178 -11.78 -19.64 -25.58
C TYR A 178 -10.89 -20.16 -24.44
N LEU A 179 -11.33 -20.08 -23.17
CA LEU A 179 -10.59 -20.58 -22.01
C LEU A 179 -10.41 -22.10 -22.00
N GLU A 180 -11.26 -22.83 -22.72
CA GLU A 180 -11.13 -24.28 -22.90
C GLU A 180 -10.00 -24.66 -23.89
N ASP A 181 -9.50 -23.71 -24.68
CA ASP A 181 -8.40 -23.95 -25.62
C ASP A 181 -7.04 -23.92 -24.89
N PRO A 182 -6.28 -25.02 -24.87
CA PRO A 182 -4.97 -25.08 -24.19
C PRO A 182 -3.95 -24.09 -24.76
N ARG A 183 -4.10 -23.69 -26.04
CA ARG A 183 -3.25 -22.68 -26.68
C ARG A 183 -3.46 -21.29 -26.06
N ILE A 184 -4.70 -20.98 -25.66
CA ILE A 184 -5.07 -19.70 -25.03
C ILE A 184 -4.61 -19.66 -23.58
N LEU A 185 -4.70 -20.76 -22.84
CA LEU A 185 -4.13 -20.87 -21.49
C LEU A 185 -2.61 -20.70 -21.50
N THR A 186 -1.91 -21.34 -22.45
CA THR A 186 -0.46 -21.16 -22.64
C THR A 186 -0.13 -19.70 -22.98
N THR A 187 -0.95 -19.07 -23.83
CA THR A 187 -0.80 -17.66 -24.20
C THR A 187 -0.97 -16.73 -22.99
N LEU A 188 -1.98 -16.97 -22.16
CA LEU A 188 -2.18 -16.24 -20.91
C LEU A 188 -1.01 -16.45 -19.94
N SER A 189 -0.47 -17.67 -19.86
CA SER A 189 0.71 -17.95 -19.04
C SER A 189 1.93 -17.13 -19.48
N VAL A 190 2.19 -17.05 -20.79
CA VAL A 190 3.28 -16.25 -21.37
C VAL A 190 3.05 -14.75 -21.15
N LEU A 191 1.81 -14.27 -21.30
CA LEU A 191 1.50 -12.85 -21.18
C LEU A 191 1.48 -12.36 -19.73
N LEU A 192 1.03 -13.19 -18.79
CA LEU A 192 0.99 -12.88 -17.36
C LEU A 192 2.27 -13.25 -16.60
N GLY A 193 3.16 -14.04 -17.22
CA GLY A 193 4.38 -14.54 -16.58
C GLY A 193 4.10 -15.50 -15.42
N ILE A 194 2.94 -16.17 -15.42
CA ILE A 194 2.49 -17.10 -14.37
C ILE A 194 2.19 -18.45 -15.04
N ASP A 195 2.67 -19.55 -14.46
CA ASP A 195 2.32 -20.88 -14.96
C ASP A 195 0.94 -21.29 -14.45
N MET A 196 -0.01 -21.48 -15.36
CA MET A 196 -1.44 -21.64 -15.06
C MET A 196 -1.97 -23.05 -15.42
N MET A 197 -1.08 -24.01 -15.73
CA MET A 197 -1.49 -25.37 -16.08
C MET A 197 -1.79 -26.22 -14.83
N PRO A 198 -3.01 -26.79 -14.68
CA PRO A 198 -3.32 -27.67 -13.57
C PRO A 198 -2.97 -29.12 -13.92
N GLY A 199 -1.95 -29.66 -13.24
CA GLY A 199 -1.68 -31.11 -13.21
C GLY A 199 -0.74 -31.60 -14.31
N GLY A 200 0.53 -31.73 -13.96
CA GLY A 200 1.54 -32.37 -14.80
C GLY A 200 2.91 -32.24 -14.15
N ASP A 201 3.22 -33.12 -13.21
CA ASP A 201 4.61 -33.44 -12.88
C ASP A 201 5.27 -34.04 -14.13
N ALA A 202 5.86 -33.18 -14.95
CA ALA A 202 6.76 -33.58 -16.02
C ALA A 202 8.13 -32.96 -15.72
N MET A 203 9.08 -33.85 -15.50
CA MET A 203 10.48 -33.54 -15.28
C MET A 203 11.07 -32.85 -16.52
N ASP A 204 11.46 -31.58 -16.41
CA ASP A 204 12.25 -30.91 -17.43
C ASP A 204 13.75 -31.15 -17.19
N VAL A 205 14.22 -32.15 -17.92
CA VAL A 205 15.56 -32.31 -18.44
C VAL A 205 15.89 -31.16 -19.40
N ASP A 206 16.92 -30.38 -19.07
CA ASP A 206 17.42 -29.32 -19.96
C ASP A 206 18.40 -29.90 -21.01
N SER A 207 18.16 -29.61 -22.28
CA SER A 207 19.10 -29.79 -23.41
C SER A 207 18.64 -28.94 -24.61
N PRO A 208 19.54 -28.48 -25.50
CA PRO A 208 20.53 -27.44 -25.27
C PRO A 208 20.34 -26.27 -26.27
N ALA A 209 20.82 -25.09 -25.90
CA ALA A 209 20.75 -23.87 -26.74
C ALA A 209 21.62 -23.94 -28.02
N PRO A 210 21.22 -23.26 -29.12
CA PRO A 210 22.07 -23.02 -30.29
C PRO A 210 23.28 -22.11 -29.95
N PRO A 211 24.40 -22.21 -30.69
CA PRO A 211 25.66 -21.61 -30.30
C PRO A 211 25.64 -20.07 -30.44
N PRO A 212 26.19 -19.33 -29.46
CA PRO A 212 26.38 -17.88 -29.58
C PRO A 212 27.48 -17.54 -30.59
N GLU A 213 27.26 -16.50 -31.41
CA GLU A 213 28.35 -15.75 -32.05
C GLU A 213 29.35 -15.27 -30.97
N PRO A 214 30.66 -15.27 -31.27
CA PRO A 214 31.69 -15.10 -30.28
C PRO A 214 31.64 -13.67 -29.75
N LYS A 215 31.10 -13.54 -28.53
CA LYS A 215 31.59 -12.50 -27.62
C LYS A 215 33.12 -12.60 -27.61
N PRO A 216 33.86 -11.48 -27.56
CA PRO A 216 35.25 -11.55 -27.15
C PRO A 216 35.22 -12.36 -25.87
N SER A 217 35.92 -13.49 -25.92
CA SER A 217 36.00 -14.40 -24.80
C SER A 217 36.30 -13.53 -23.57
N PRO A 218 35.66 -13.77 -22.39
CA PRO A 218 36.41 -13.49 -21.20
C PRO A 218 37.72 -14.20 -21.49
N LYS A 219 38.83 -13.45 -21.52
CA LYS A 219 40.12 -14.12 -21.43
C LYS A 219 39.86 -15.21 -20.42
N LYS A 220 40.12 -16.46 -20.83
CA LYS A 220 40.81 -17.31 -19.91
C LYS A 220 41.84 -16.35 -19.32
N GLU A 221 41.56 -15.84 -18.12
CA GLU A 221 42.45 -16.24 -17.07
C GLU A 221 42.63 -17.74 -17.28
N SER A 222 43.61 -18.01 -18.13
CA SER A 222 44.65 -18.91 -17.77
C SER A 222 44.73 -18.92 -16.26
N LYS A 223 44.98 -20.09 -15.72
CA LYS A 223 45.55 -20.21 -14.39
C LYS A 223 46.91 -19.46 -14.27
N SER A 224 47.14 -18.36 -14.98
CA SER A 224 48.31 -17.50 -14.96
C SER A 224 48.02 -16.01 -14.73
N ASP A 225 46.79 -15.46 -14.86
CA ASP A 225 46.64 -13.99 -14.93
C ASP A 225 45.70 -13.30 -13.89
N ILE A 226 45.12 -14.03 -12.91
CA ILE A 226 44.63 -13.43 -11.62
C ILE A 226 45.50 -13.83 -10.41
N ASN A 227 46.48 -14.71 -10.63
CA ASN A 227 47.44 -15.14 -9.63
C ASN A 227 48.63 -14.16 -9.47
N GLU A 228 48.42 -12.85 -9.60
CA GLU A 228 49.53 -11.91 -9.44
C GLU A 228 49.61 -11.28 -8.05
N ASN A 229 48.69 -11.55 -7.11
CA ASN A 229 48.81 -11.04 -5.73
C ASN A 229 48.08 -11.83 -4.60
N LEU A 230 47.62 -13.06 -4.84
CA LEU A 230 47.05 -13.91 -3.78
C LEU A 230 48.13 -14.83 -3.21
N THR A 231 48.24 -14.89 -1.89
CA THR A 231 49.16 -15.78 -1.18
C THR A 231 48.74 -17.25 -1.33
N ASP A 232 49.71 -18.18 -1.27
CA ASP A 232 49.45 -19.62 -1.32
C ASP A 232 48.43 -20.07 -0.26
N ASP A 233 48.40 -19.39 0.89
CA ASP A 233 47.49 -19.68 1.99
C ASP A 233 46.05 -19.20 1.71
N GLU A 234 45.86 -18.08 1.00
CA GLU A 234 44.53 -17.63 0.54
C GLU A 234 43.93 -18.55 -0.52
N ILE A 235 44.77 -19.18 -1.35
CA ILE A 235 44.32 -20.18 -2.35
C ILE A 235 43.83 -21.44 -1.62
N LYS A 236 44.63 -21.97 -0.68
CA LYS A 236 44.25 -23.14 0.13
C LYS A 236 43.01 -22.86 0.98
N ALA A 237 42.89 -21.67 1.57
CA ALA A 237 41.71 -21.28 2.35
C ALA A 237 40.42 -21.29 1.50
N ARG A 238 40.52 -20.87 0.24
CA ARG A 238 39.39 -20.90 -0.71
C ARG A 238 38.99 -22.32 -1.07
N GLU A 239 39.95 -23.21 -1.28
CA GLU A 239 39.70 -24.64 -1.54
C GLU A 239 38.99 -25.31 -0.35
N GLU A 240 39.49 -25.08 0.87
CA GLU A 240 38.86 -25.56 2.10
C GLU A 240 37.43 -25.02 2.26
N LYS A 241 37.20 -23.74 1.96
CA LYS A 241 35.84 -23.16 1.95
C LYS A 241 34.93 -23.87 0.94
N GLU A 242 35.39 -24.21 -0.26
CA GLU A 242 34.55 -24.94 -1.22
C GLU A 242 34.26 -26.38 -0.78
N LEU A 243 35.21 -27.06 -0.12
CA LEU A 243 34.96 -28.36 0.53
C LEU A 243 33.91 -28.24 1.64
N GLY A 244 34.00 -27.20 2.46
CA GLY A 244 32.98 -26.87 3.47
C GLY A 244 31.61 -26.59 2.86
N ASN A 245 31.55 -25.85 1.75
CA ASN A 245 30.31 -25.59 1.02
C ASN A 245 29.69 -26.89 0.46
N ALA A 246 30.52 -27.80 -0.04
CA ALA A 246 30.08 -29.09 -0.54
C ALA A 246 29.52 -29.98 0.59
N ALA A 247 30.18 -29.99 1.76
CA ALA A 247 29.68 -30.68 2.95
C ALA A 247 28.38 -30.07 3.48
N TYR A 248 28.28 -28.74 3.50
CA TYR A 248 27.07 -28.00 3.88
C TYR A 248 25.87 -28.36 3.00
N LYS A 249 26.06 -28.42 1.67
CA LYS A 249 25.02 -28.85 0.72
C LYS A 249 24.55 -30.29 0.98
N LYS A 250 25.44 -31.16 1.44
CA LYS A 250 25.13 -32.53 1.88
C LYS A 250 24.50 -32.60 3.28
N LYS A 251 24.31 -31.45 3.95
CA LYS A 251 23.89 -31.33 5.36
C LYS A 251 24.84 -32.02 6.36
N ASP A 252 26.09 -32.26 5.95
CA ASP A 252 27.14 -32.71 6.86
C ASP A 252 27.76 -31.50 7.56
N PHE A 253 27.06 -31.05 8.60
CA PHE A 253 27.41 -29.83 9.31
C PHE A 253 28.70 -29.95 10.11
N GLN A 254 29.04 -31.14 10.62
CA GLN A 254 30.28 -31.36 11.38
C GLN A 254 31.49 -31.24 10.47
N ILE A 255 31.46 -31.91 9.31
CA ILE A 255 32.54 -31.81 8.32
C ILE A 255 32.63 -30.40 7.75
N ALA A 256 31.49 -29.73 7.50
CA ALA A 256 31.49 -28.35 7.03
C ALA A 256 32.19 -27.39 8.02
N LEU A 257 31.92 -27.51 9.32
CA LEU A 257 32.58 -26.69 10.36
C LEU A 257 34.09 -26.94 10.41
N ILE A 258 34.55 -28.18 10.26
CA ILE A 258 35.99 -28.50 10.23
C ILE A 258 36.68 -27.76 9.08
N HIS A 259 36.13 -27.86 7.87
CA HIS A 259 36.70 -27.20 6.69
C HIS A 259 36.64 -25.66 6.78
N TYR A 260 35.55 -25.09 7.31
CA TYR A 260 35.47 -23.64 7.50
C TYR A 260 36.42 -23.11 8.59
N ASN A 261 36.61 -23.83 9.70
CA ASN A 261 37.58 -23.45 10.72
C ASN A 261 39.02 -23.53 10.17
N LYS A 262 39.33 -24.56 9.38
CA LYS A 262 40.63 -24.67 8.70
C LYS A 262 40.85 -23.53 7.69
N ALA A 263 39.80 -23.08 7.01
CA ALA A 263 39.88 -21.89 6.15
C ALA A 263 40.18 -20.60 6.95
N ILE A 264 39.65 -20.46 8.17
CA ILE A 264 39.95 -19.33 9.07
C ILE A 264 41.39 -19.37 9.57
N GLU A 265 41.93 -20.57 9.88
CA GLU A 265 43.33 -20.72 10.30
C GLU A 265 44.32 -20.26 9.20
N LEU A 266 43.96 -20.50 7.94
CA LEU A 266 44.78 -20.13 6.77
C LEU A 266 44.60 -18.66 6.38
N ASP A 267 43.38 -18.13 6.46
CA ASP A 267 43.04 -16.75 6.11
C ASP A 267 42.00 -16.17 7.10
N PRO A 268 42.46 -15.58 8.23
CA PRO A 268 41.57 -15.06 9.25
C PRO A 268 40.88 -13.74 8.84
N LYS A 269 41.30 -13.11 7.73
CA LYS A 269 40.84 -11.78 7.31
C LYS A 269 39.52 -11.82 6.54
N ASN A 270 39.14 -13.00 6.05
CA ASN A 270 37.97 -13.14 5.19
C ASN A 270 36.69 -13.43 5.99
N MET A 271 35.80 -12.43 6.02
CA MET A 271 34.47 -12.49 6.63
C MET A 271 33.64 -13.71 6.17
N SER A 272 33.79 -14.16 4.93
CA SER A 272 32.88 -15.15 4.33
C SER A 272 32.86 -16.49 5.08
N TYR A 273 34.01 -16.90 5.66
CA TYR A 273 34.11 -18.16 6.42
C TYR A 273 33.24 -18.11 7.68
N TYR A 274 33.32 -17.02 8.45
CA TYR A 274 32.46 -16.81 9.62
C TYR A 274 30.98 -16.76 9.26
N THR A 275 30.62 -16.12 8.14
CA THR A 275 29.24 -16.10 7.68
C THR A 275 28.71 -17.48 7.26
N ASN A 276 29.58 -18.37 6.76
CA ASN A 276 29.23 -19.75 6.41
C ASN A 276 29.08 -20.63 7.66
N ILE A 277 29.96 -20.46 8.66
CA ILE A 277 29.80 -21.10 9.98
C ILE A 277 28.48 -20.66 10.64
N ALA A 278 28.15 -19.37 10.58
CA ALA A 278 26.88 -18.88 11.08
C ALA A 278 25.68 -19.51 10.37
N ALA A 279 25.78 -19.77 9.06
CA ALA A 279 24.74 -20.49 8.32
C ALA A 279 24.57 -21.93 8.82
N VAL A 280 25.65 -22.63 9.15
CA VAL A 280 25.59 -23.97 9.78
C VAL A 280 24.83 -23.92 11.10
N TYR A 281 25.20 -23.00 12.01
CA TYR A 281 24.52 -22.89 13.30
C TYR A 281 23.06 -22.49 13.17
N PHE A 282 22.71 -21.68 12.16
CA PHE A 282 21.33 -21.34 11.86
C PHE A 282 20.50 -22.57 11.48
N GLU A 283 21.02 -23.45 10.61
CA GLU A 283 20.36 -24.70 10.22
C GLU A 283 20.25 -25.70 11.38
N GLN A 284 21.27 -25.73 12.27
CA GLN A 284 21.25 -26.52 13.50
C GLN A 284 20.28 -25.97 14.57
N LYS A 285 19.63 -24.81 14.32
CA LYS A 285 18.77 -24.07 15.27
C LYS A 285 19.51 -23.54 16.50
N GLU A 286 20.84 -23.47 16.44
CA GLU A 286 21.66 -22.85 17.49
C GLU A 286 21.77 -21.34 17.24
N TYR A 287 20.67 -20.63 17.45
CA TYR A 287 20.54 -19.22 17.06
C TYR A 287 21.52 -18.29 17.79
N HIS A 288 21.82 -18.54 19.07
CA HIS A 288 22.80 -17.73 19.81
C HIS A 288 24.21 -17.84 19.25
N LYS A 289 24.67 -19.06 18.91
CA LYS A 289 25.99 -19.26 18.27
C LYS A 289 26.01 -18.68 16.85
N CYS A 290 24.90 -18.77 16.11
CA CYS A 290 24.77 -18.12 14.81
C CYS A 290 24.98 -16.59 14.93
N ILE A 291 24.39 -15.96 15.94
CA ILE A 291 24.50 -14.50 16.16
C ILE A 291 25.95 -14.14 16.48
N GLU A 292 26.59 -14.84 17.43
CA GLU A 292 27.99 -14.61 17.80
C GLU A 292 28.93 -14.71 16.59
N GLN A 293 28.74 -15.71 15.73
CA GLN A 293 29.56 -15.90 14.54
C GLN A 293 29.31 -14.82 13.47
N CYS A 294 28.07 -14.35 13.32
CA CYS A 294 27.77 -13.22 12.45
C CYS A 294 28.39 -11.91 12.98
N GLU A 295 28.40 -11.69 14.29
CA GLU A 295 29.02 -10.51 14.91
C GLU A 295 30.53 -10.52 14.70
N LYS A 296 31.20 -11.65 14.92
CA LYS A 296 32.62 -11.84 14.57
C LYS A 296 32.87 -11.61 13.07
N ALA A 297 31.98 -12.11 12.21
CA ALA A 297 32.09 -11.88 10.78
C ALA A 297 32.10 -10.37 10.47
N ILE A 298 31.19 -9.60 11.09
CA ILE A 298 31.05 -8.14 10.92
C ILE A 298 32.29 -7.40 11.41
N GLU A 299 32.83 -7.77 12.57
CA GLU A 299 34.08 -7.20 13.10
C GLU A 299 35.23 -7.39 12.10
N VAL A 300 35.50 -8.64 11.70
CA VAL A 300 36.53 -8.98 10.72
C VAL A 300 36.30 -8.29 9.38
N GLY A 301 35.04 -8.22 8.93
CA GLY A 301 34.68 -7.55 7.69
C GLY A 301 34.90 -6.03 7.73
N ARG A 302 34.64 -5.37 8.86
CA ARG A 302 34.87 -3.93 9.02
C ARG A 302 36.36 -3.60 9.14
N GLU A 303 37.12 -4.41 9.87
CA GLU A 303 38.58 -4.26 9.99
C GLU A 303 39.29 -4.42 8.65
N ASN A 304 38.85 -5.38 7.83
CA ASN A 304 39.45 -5.68 6.54
C ASN A 304 38.74 -5.02 5.33
N ARG A 305 37.83 -4.08 5.57
CA ARG A 305 37.08 -3.34 4.53
C ARG A 305 36.38 -4.23 3.49
N ALA A 306 35.73 -5.29 3.97
CA ALA A 306 34.94 -6.20 3.15
C ALA A 306 33.74 -5.49 2.48
N ASP A 307 33.24 -6.08 1.39
CA ASP A 307 32.08 -5.55 0.66
C ASP A 307 30.86 -5.37 1.60
N PHE A 308 30.26 -4.19 1.57
CA PHE A 308 29.03 -3.84 2.29
C PHE A 308 27.90 -4.85 2.07
N LYS A 309 27.86 -5.53 0.90
CA LYS A 309 26.90 -6.61 0.63
C LYS A 309 27.08 -7.81 1.57
N LEU A 310 28.30 -8.17 1.92
CA LEU A 310 28.59 -9.28 2.83
C LEU A 310 28.23 -8.90 4.28
N ILE A 311 28.54 -7.67 4.67
CA ILE A 311 28.16 -7.11 5.98
C ILE A 311 26.63 -7.05 6.12
N SER A 312 25.93 -6.57 5.09
CA SER A 312 24.47 -6.56 5.05
C SER A 312 23.87 -7.97 5.18
N LYS A 313 24.45 -8.98 4.52
CA LYS A 313 24.03 -10.39 4.65
C LYS A 313 24.24 -10.94 6.06
N ALA A 314 25.34 -10.59 6.72
CA ALA A 314 25.59 -10.98 8.11
C ALA A 314 24.53 -10.38 9.06
N PHE A 315 24.24 -9.07 8.92
CA PHE A 315 23.15 -8.43 9.68
C PHE A 315 21.77 -9.04 9.39
N ALA A 316 21.46 -9.35 8.12
CA ALA A 316 20.21 -10.01 7.76
C ALA A 316 20.08 -11.41 8.38
N ARG A 317 21.20 -12.16 8.50
CA ARG A 317 21.22 -13.46 9.17
C ARG A 317 20.98 -13.33 10.68
N ILE A 318 21.54 -12.32 11.34
CA ILE A 318 21.24 -11.99 12.74
C ILE A 318 19.75 -11.66 12.91
N GLY A 319 19.20 -10.81 12.04
CA GLY A 319 17.77 -10.48 12.05
C GLY A 319 16.88 -11.71 11.90
N ASN A 320 17.26 -12.65 11.01
CA ASN A 320 16.54 -13.92 10.86
C ASN A 320 16.65 -14.83 12.09
N ALA A 321 17.78 -14.83 12.79
CA ALA A 321 17.95 -15.59 14.04
C ALA A 321 17.04 -15.05 15.14
N TYR A 322 17.01 -13.73 15.37
CA TYR A 322 16.07 -13.11 16.32
C TYR A 322 14.61 -13.31 15.93
N LYS A 323 14.29 -13.31 14.63
CA LYS A 323 12.95 -13.65 14.13
C LYS A 323 12.52 -15.07 14.53
N LYS A 324 13.46 -16.02 14.63
CA LYS A 324 13.20 -17.40 15.08
C LYS A 324 13.11 -17.52 16.61
N LEU A 325 13.78 -16.61 17.33
CA LEU A 325 13.67 -16.47 18.79
C LEU A 325 12.42 -15.68 19.24
N GLU A 326 11.58 -15.24 18.29
CA GLU A 326 10.39 -14.40 18.53
C GLU A 326 10.67 -13.04 19.18
N ASP A 327 11.93 -12.59 19.19
CA ASP A 327 12.26 -11.22 19.58
C ASP A 327 12.15 -10.30 18.35
N TRP A 328 10.92 -9.88 18.08
CA TRP A 328 10.58 -9.08 16.90
C TRP A 328 11.26 -7.71 16.90
N LYS A 329 11.48 -7.11 18.09
CA LYS A 329 12.04 -5.77 18.22
C LYS A 329 13.51 -5.74 17.86
N THR A 330 14.31 -6.63 18.43
CA THR A 330 15.73 -6.74 18.07
C THR A 330 15.90 -7.22 16.65
N ALA A 331 15.08 -8.17 16.17
CA ALA A 331 15.10 -8.61 14.78
C ALA A 331 14.95 -7.43 13.81
N LYS A 332 13.99 -6.54 14.05
CA LYS A 332 13.78 -5.33 13.25
C LYS A 332 15.02 -4.44 13.25
N THR A 333 15.61 -4.15 14.42
CA THR A 333 16.81 -3.31 14.52
C THR A 333 17.97 -3.87 13.68
N TYR A 334 18.16 -5.19 13.65
CA TYR A 334 19.22 -5.80 12.84
C TYR A 334 18.89 -5.80 11.33
N PHE A 335 17.62 -5.92 10.93
CA PHE A 335 17.23 -5.72 9.53
C PHE A 335 17.38 -4.26 9.07
N GLU A 336 17.10 -3.29 9.94
CA GLU A 336 17.37 -1.87 9.67
C GLU A 336 18.86 -1.60 9.51
N LYS A 337 19.71 -2.19 10.37
CA LYS A 337 21.17 -2.17 10.19
C LYS A 337 21.58 -2.80 8.85
N SER A 338 21.04 -3.95 8.50
CA SER A 338 21.29 -4.61 7.19
C SER A 338 20.92 -3.69 6.01
N MET A 339 19.79 -2.98 6.11
CA MET A 339 19.33 -2.03 5.10
C MET A 339 20.19 -0.76 5.00
N SER A 340 20.78 -0.31 6.10
CA SER A 340 21.71 0.82 6.08
C SER A 340 23.02 0.50 5.36
N GLU A 341 23.45 -0.77 5.38
CA GLU A 341 24.67 -1.23 4.70
C GLU A 341 24.42 -1.52 3.21
N HIS A 342 23.32 -2.22 2.88
CA HIS A 342 22.92 -2.48 1.49
C HIS A 342 21.40 -2.65 1.36
N ARG A 343 20.77 -1.74 0.60
CA ARG A 343 19.32 -1.71 0.43
C ARG A 343 18.84 -2.84 -0.48
N THR A 344 18.01 -3.73 0.06
CA THR A 344 17.43 -4.86 -0.67
C THR A 344 15.90 -4.84 -0.54
N PRO A 345 15.14 -5.08 -1.63
CA PRO A 345 13.67 -5.17 -1.55
C PRO A 345 13.19 -6.23 -0.55
N GLU A 346 13.91 -7.34 -0.43
CA GLU A 346 13.58 -8.46 0.45
C GLU A 346 13.67 -8.06 1.93
N VAL A 347 14.69 -7.30 2.33
CA VAL A 347 14.77 -6.85 3.73
C VAL A 347 13.72 -5.78 4.03
N LYS A 348 13.37 -4.94 3.04
CA LYS A 348 12.29 -3.96 3.18
C LYS A 348 10.94 -4.63 3.45
N THR A 349 10.60 -5.70 2.73
CA THR A 349 9.34 -6.43 2.97
C THR A 349 9.35 -7.09 4.35
N ILE A 350 10.47 -7.70 4.76
CA ILE A 350 10.62 -8.30 6.09
C ILE A 350 10.43 -7.26 7.21
N ILE A 351 11.01 -6.06 7.10
CA ILE A 351 10.81 -4.98 8.09
C ILE A 351 9.33 -4.61 8.19
N SER A 352 8.64 -4.49 7.05
CA SER A 352 7.20 -4.15 7.03
C SER A 352 6.34 -5.25 7.69
N GLU A 353 6.68 -6.52 7.49
CA GLU A 353 6.01 -7.64 8.16
C GLU A 353 6.26 -7.64 9.67
N LEU A 354 7.51 -7.37 10.09
CA LEU A 354 7.87 -7.27 11.50
C LEU A 354 7.15 -6.11 12.17
N ASP A 355 7.01 -4.96 11.51
CA ASP A 355 6.25 -3.82 12.03
C ASP A 355 4.79 -4.17 12.29
N LYS A 356 4.15 -4.94 11.41
CA LYS A 356 2.78 -5.43 11.63
C LYS A 356 2.73 -6.34 12.85
N LYS A 357 3.65 -7.31 12.95
CA LYS A 357 3.70 -8.23 14.11
C LYS A 357 3.96 -7.52 15.43
N ILE A 358 4.88 -6.55 15.46
CA ILE A 358 5.16 -5.75 16.66
C ILE A 358 3.91 -4.99 17.08
N LYS A 359 3.23 -4.31 16.14
CA LYS A 359 1.98 -3.60 16.41
C LYS A 359 0.89 -4.54 16.93
N ASP A 360 0.71 -5.70 16.33
CA ASP A 360 -0.30 -6.67 16.77
C ASP A 360 -0.01 -7.18 18.18
N PHE A 361 1.27 -7.43 18.51
CA PHE A 361 1.68 -7.84 19.85
C PHE A 361 1.50 -6.72 20.87
N GLU A 362 1.86 -5.48 20.51
CA GLU A 362 1.67 -4.30 21.36
C GLU A 362 0.19 -4.02 21.61
N ILE A 363 -0.68 -4.14 20.58
CA ILE A 363 -2.14 -4.03 20.73
C ILE A 363 -2.64 -5.09 21.71
N LYS A 364 -2.25 -6.36 21.52
CA LYS A 364 -2.67 -7.46 22.41
C LYS A 364 -2.19 -7.26 23.85
N ALA A 365 -0.96 -6.81 24.05
CA ALA A 365 -0.41 -6.52 25.36
C ALA A 365 -1.06 -5.28 26.01
N TYR A 366 -1.62 -4.38 25.20
CA TYR A 366 -2.32 -3.18 25.68
C TYR A 366 -3.75 -3.47 26.15
N ILE A 367 -4.34 -4.60 25.73
CA ILE A 367 -5.72 -4.96 26.09
C ILE A 367 -5.78 -5.28 27.59
N ASP A 368 -6.53 -4.48 28.31
CA ASP A 368 -6.73 -4.59 29.76
C ASP A 368 -8.16 -4.12 30.09
N PRO A 369 -9.12 -5.05 30.23
CA PRO A 369 -10.52 -4.72 30.47
C PRO A 369 -10.76 -3.90 31.75
N VAL A 370 -9.92 -4.09 32.79
CA VAL A 370 -10.07 -3.38 34.06
C VAL A 370 -9.69 -1.91 33.87
N LYS A 371 -8.54 -1.65 33.23
CA LYS A 371 -8.13 -0.28 32.91
C LYS A 371 -9.04 0.39 31.88
N ALA A 372 -9.67 -0.38 31.00
CA ALA A 372 -10.68 0.14 30.08
C ALA A 372 -11.88 0.73 30.84
N GLU A 373 -12.38 0.01 31.84
CA GLU A 373 -13.48 0.48 32.70
C GLU A 373 -13.08 1.70 33.54
N GLU A 374 -11.87 1.73 34.10
CA GLU A 374 -11.36 2.91 34.82
C GLU A 374 -11.28 4.15 33.91
N ALA A 375 -10.79 3.97 32.67
CA ALA A 375 -10.74 5.05 31.68
C ALA A 375 -12.14 5.53 31.28
N LYS A 376 -13.11 4.60 31.15
CA LYS A 376 -14.51 4.94 30.91
C LYS A 376 -15.11 5.76 32.05
N GLU A 377 -14.89 5.40 33.31
CA GLU A 377 -15.40 6.18 34.44
C GLU A 377 -14.82 7.60 34.49
N LYS A 378 -13.52 7.75 34.25
CA LYS A 378 -12.91 9.09 34.09
C LYS A 378 -13.54 9.87 32.93
N GLY A 379 -13.78 9.21 31.80
CA GLY A 379 -14.50 9.80 30.68
C GLY A 379 -15.91 10.27 31.06
N ASN A 380 -16.64 9.50 31.87
CA ASN A 380 -17.97 9.87 32.38
C ASN A 380 -17.89 11.12 33.28
N GLU A 381 -16.87 11.22 34.14
CA GLU A 381 -16.67 12.40 34.99
C GLU A 381 -16.46 13.67 34.17
N PHE A 382 -15.59 13.64 33.16
CA PHE A 382 -15.35 14.80 32.29
C PHE A 382 -16.58 15.13 31.43
N PHE A 383 -17.30 14.10 30.96
CA PHE A 383 -18.56 14.29 30.25
C PHE A 383 -19.60 15.03 31.11
N ASN A 384 -19.74 14.64 32.38
CA ASN A 384 -20.66 15.29 33.33
C ASN A 384 -20.22 16.71 33.68
N LYS A 385 -18.92 17.01 33.66
CA LYS A 385 -18.36 18.37 33.82
C LYS A 385 -18.56 19.24 32.57
N GLY A 386 -19.00 18.67 31.45
CA GLY A 386 -19.17 19.37 30.16
C GLY A 386 -17.87 19.52 29.36
N ASP A 387 -16.76 18.94 29.82
CA ASP A 387 -15.49 18.90 29.09
C ASP A 387 -15.47 17.69 28.15
N TYR A 388 -16.12 17.85 27.01
CA TYR A 388 -16.27 16.79 26.02
C TYR A 388 -14.95 16.45 25.31
N ALA A 389 -14.00 17.38 25.21
CA ALA A 389 -12.73 17.16 24.53
C ALA A 389 -11.81 16.24 25.34
N GLU A 390 -11.69 16.47 26.65
CA GLU A 390 -10.96 15.56 27.53
C GLU A 390 -11.69 14.22 27.68
N ALA A 391 -13.03 14.22 27.75
CA ALA A 391 -13.81 12.97 27.78
C ALA A 391 -13.52 12.07 26.56
N VAL A 392 -13.38 12.64 25.35
CA VAL A 392 -13.00 11.89 24.15
C VAL A 392 -11.65 11.20 24.30
N LYS A 393 -10.67 11.82 24.97
CA LYS A 393 -9.35 11.19 25.18
C LYS A 393 -9.48 9.96 26.07
N PHE A 394 -10.22 10.06 27.17
CA PHE A 394 -10.43 8.94 28.09
C PHE A 394 -11.26 7.81 27.48
N TYR A 395 -12.31 8.11 26.71
CA TYR A 395 -13.05 7.08 25.98
C TYR A 395 -12.22 6.46 24.85
N SER A 396 -11.35 7.23 24.20
CA SER A 396 -10.43 6.68 23.19
C SER A 396 -9.41 5.74 23.81
N GLU A 397 -8.96 6.03 25.03
CA GLU A 397 -8.12 5.13 25.80
C GLU A 397 -8.88 3.85 26.17
N ALA A 398 -10.14 3.96 26.64
CA ALA A 398 -10.99 2.79 26.92
C ALA A 398 -11.16 1.89 25.67
N VAL A 399 -11.40 2.49 24.50
CA VAL A 399 -11.49 1.78 23.21
C VAL A 399 -10.17 1.06 22.87
N LYS A 400 -9.01 1.66 23.12
CA LYS A 400 -7.70 1.00 22.88
C LYS A 400 -7.48 -0.18 23.82
N ARG A 401 -7.91 -0.05 25.08
CA ARG A 401 -7.76 -1.07 26.13
C ARG A 401 -8.74 -2.22 25.98
N ASN A 402 -9.91 -1.99 25.40
CA ASN A 402 -10.85 -3.04 25.06
C ASN A 402 -11.67 -2.62 23.81
N PRO A 403 -11.19 -2.98 22.61
CA PRO A 403 -11.85 -2.63 21.34
C PRO A 403 -13.16 -3.39 21.08
N SER A 404 -13.50 -4.39 21.90
CA SER A 404 -14.65 -5.26 21.66
C SER A 404 -15.95 -4.77 22.31
N GLU A 405 -15.87 -3.76 23.18
CA GLU A 405 -17.01 -3.30 23.96
C GLU A 405 -17.72 -2.10 23.27
N PRO A 406 -18.99 -2.26 22.85
CA PRO A 406 -19.74 -1.24 22.12
C PRO A 406 -20.01 0.04 22.95
N LYS A 407 -20.08 -0.06 24.29
CA LYS A 407 -20.38 1.11 25.15
C LYS A 407 -19.37 2.24 24.99
N TYR A 408 -18.08 1.94 24.82
CA TYR A 408 -17.06 2.98 24.76
C TYR A 408 -17.18 3.81 23.47
N TYR A 409 -17.48 3.16 22.35
CA TYR A 409 -17.76 3.83 21.08
C TYR A 409 -19.01 4.70 21.18
N SER A 410 -20.08 4.20 21.80
CA SER A 410 -21.30 4.99 21.99
C SER A 410 -21.11 6.21 22.89
N ASN A 411 -20.34 6.08 23.97
CA ASN A 411 -20.02 7.19 24.86
C ASN A 411 -19.14 8.24 24.16
N ARG A 412 -18.16 7.81 23.36
CA ARG A 412 -17.32 8.72 22.56
C ARG A 412 -18.13 9.42 21.45
N ALA A 413 -19.03 8.70 20.78
CA ALA A 413 -19.96 9.29 19.81
C ALA A 413 -20.86 10.37 20.44
N ALA A 414 -21.28 10.18 21.71
CA ALA A 414 -22.02 11.19 22.45
C ALA A 414 -21.21 12.49 22.62
N CYS A 415 -19.93 12.38 22.95
CA CYS A 415 -19.03 13.55 23.03
C CYS A 415 -18.88 14.23 21.66
N TYR A 416 -18.65 13.45 20.59
CA TYR A 416 -18.52 14.00 19.25
C TYR A 416 -19.79 14.72 18.78
N THR A 417 -20.97 14.23 19.17
CA THR A 417 -22.25 14.92 18.93
C THR A 417 -22.27 16.29 19.59
N LYS A 418 -21.77 16.40 20.83
CA LYS A 418 -21.70 17.68 21.57
C LYS A 418 -20.64 18.63 21.02
N LEU A 419 -19.56 18.11 20.47
CA LEU A 419 -18.49 18.87 19.82
C LEU A 419 -18.79 19.21 18.34
N ALA A 420 -19.96 18.81 17.81
CA ALA A 420 -20.32 18.92 16.40
C ALA A 420 -19.34 18.22 15.42
N ALA A 421 -18.56 17.24 15.91
CA ALA A 421 -17.67 16.41 15.10
C ALA A 421 -18.43 15.19 14.53
N PHE A 422 -19.46 15.46 13.74
CA PHE A 422 -20.46 14.47 13.33
C PHE A 422 -19.89 13.29 12.54
N ASP A 423 -18.91 13.52 11.66
CA ASP A 423 -18.28 12.45 10.86
C ASP A 423 -17.57 11.40 11.72
N LEU A 424 -16.87 11.84 12.78
CA LEU A 424 -16.21 10.95 13.72
C LEU A 424 -17.22 10.20 14.59
N GLY A 425 -18.30 10.89 15.00
CA GLY A 425 -19.39 10.28 15.74
C GLY A 425 -20.14 9.20 14.95
N LEU A 426 -20.37 9.40 13.65
CA LEU A 426 -21.00 8.40 12.79
C LEU A 426 -20.15 7.13 12.69
N LYS A 427 -18.84 7.28 12.46
CA LYS A 427 -17.91 6.14 12.43
C LYS A 427 -17.94 5.33 13.72
N ASP A 428 -17.99 6.01 14.87
CA ASP A 428 -18.11 5.34 16.16
C ASP A 428 -19.47 4.66 16.35
N CYS A 429 -20.56 5.26 15.87
CA CYS A 429 -21.87 4.62 15.89
C CYS A 429 -21.91 3.39 14.99
N ASP A 430 -21.32 3.45 13.79
CA ASP A 430 -21.24 2.31 12.88
C ASP A 430 -20.39 1.19 13.49
N LYS A 431 -19.23 1.51 14.06
CA LYS A 431 -18.39 0.52 14.76
C LYS A 431 -19.11 -0.08 15.97
N CYS A 432 -19.84 0.73 16.74
CA CYS A 432 -20.65 0.27 17.86
C CYS A 432 -21.72 -0.75 17.40
N LEU A 433 -22.40 -0.46 16.29
CA LEU A 433 -23.45 -1.30 15.72
C LEU A 433 -22.93 -2.52 14.94
N GLU A 434 -21.69 -2.47 14.44
CA GLU A 434 -20.98 -3.65 13.93
C GLU A 434 -20.68 -4.65 15.07
N LEU A 435 -20.31 -4.14 16.25
CA LEU A 435 -20.02 -4.96 17.42
C LEU A 435 -21.29 -5.53 18.05
N ASP A 436 -22.33 -4.70 18.21
CA ASP A 436 -23.63 -5.11 18.71
C ASP A 436 -24.76 -4.39 17.95
N PRO A 437 -25.39 -5.05 16.96
CA PRO A 437 -26.50 -4.49 16.20
C PRO A 437 -27.76 -4.20 17.05
N LYS A 438 -27.91 -4.84 18.22
CA LYS A 438 -29.04 -4.64 19.14
C LYS A 438 -28.76 -3.56 20.18
N PHE A 439 -27.62 -2.87 20.09
CA PHE A 439 -27.25 -1.83 21.03
C PHE A 439 -28.10 -0.56 20.82
N LEU A 440 -29.19 -0.46 21.59
CA LEU A 440 -30.20 0.61 21.50
C LEU A 440 -29.60 2.02 21.48
N LYS A 441 -28.66 2.30 22.40
CA LYS A 441 -28.00 3.62 22.48
C LYS A 441 -27.18 3.93 21.21
N GLY A 442 -26.64 2.94 20.51
CA GLY A 442 -25.91 3.14 19.26
C GLY A 442 -26.81 3.72 18.16
N TRP A 443 -28.01 3.15 17.99
CA TRP A 443 -29.00 3.64 17.03
C TRP A 443 -29.52 5.04 17.38
N ILE A 444 -29.79 5.30 18.67
CA ILE A 444 -30.21 6.63 19.14
C ILE A 444 -29.12 7.68 18.88
N ARG A 445 -27.85 7.37 19.21
CA ARG A 445 -26.72 8.29 18.95
C ARG A 445 -26.55 8.56 17.45
N LYS A 446 -26.67 7.53 16.62
CA LYS A 446 -26.65 7.68 15.16
C LYS A 446 -27.76 8.61 14.66
N GLY A 447 -28.99 8.42 15.14
CA GLY A 447 -30.13 9.29 14.81
C GLY A 447 -29.89 10.75 15.20
N LYS A 448 -29.31 11.01 16.39
CA LYS A 448 -28.98 12.37 16.85
C LYS A 448 -27.91 13.05 16.02
N ILE A 449 -26.89 12.30 15.60
CA ILE A 449 -25.82 12.82 14.75
C ILE A 449 -26.37 13.16 13.36
N LEU A 450 -27.18 12.27 12.77
CA LEU A 450 -27.82 12.52 11.48
C LEU A 450 -28.79 13.71 11.52
N GLN A 451 -29.51 13.89 12.63
CA GLN A 451 -30.27 15.12 12.90
C GLN A 451 -29.37 16.36 12.89
N GLY A 452 -28.22 16.31 13.57
CA GLY A 452 -27.24 17.40 13.60
C GLY A 452 -26.63 17.72 12.23
N MET A 453 -26.48 16.70 11.37
CA MET A 453 -26.03 16.84 9.98
C MET A 453 -27.12 17.31 9.01
N GLN A 454 -28.34 17.58 9.51
CA GLN A 454 -29.52 17.91 8.70
C GLN A 454 -29.90 16.80 7.71
N GLU A 455 -29.71 15.53 8.06
CA GLU A 455 -30.18 14.38 7.28
C GLU A 455 -31.37 13.71 7.97
N PRO A 456 -32.56 14.36 8.01
CA PRO A 456 -33.68 13.88 8.80
C PRO A 456 -34.24 12.55 8.28
N SER A 457 -34.17 12.28 6.97
CA SER A 457 -34.65 11.02 6.38
C SER A 457 -33.85 9.80 6.87
N LYS A 458 -32.51 9.88 6.86
CA LYS A 458 -31.65 8.81 7.41
C LYS A 458 -31.77 8.71 8.93
N ALA A 459 -31.98 9.83 9.61
CA ALA A 459 -32.21 9.85 11.05
C ALA A 459 -33.49 9.10 11.43
N ILE A 460 -34.58 9.24 10.65
CA ILE A 460 -35.82 8.47 10.84
C ILE A 460 -35.53 6.98 10.81
N SER A 461 -34.79 6.49 9.80
CA SER A 461 -34.46 5.07 9.69
C SER A 461 -33.61 4.58 10.87
N ALA A 462 -32.69 5.41 11.37
CA ALA A 462 -31.91 5.07 12.57
C ALA A 462 -32.77 5.02 13.84
N TYR A 463 -33.71 5.96 14.02
CA TYR A 463 -34.64 5.94 15.15
C TYR A 463 -35.66 4.81 15.04
N GLN A 464 -36.13 4.48 13.83
CA GLN A 464 -37.01 3.33 13.61
C GLN A 464 -36.33 2.04 14.07
N LYS A 465 -35.07 1.84 13.70
CA LYS A 465 -34.29 0.68 14.18
C LYS A 465 -34.09 0.67 15.70
N ALA A 466 -34.00 1.84 16.33
CA ALA A 466 -34.00 1.92 17.80
C ALA A 466 -35.36 1.52 18.39
N LEU A 467 -36.47 1.95 17.78
CA LEU A 467 -37.83 1.62 18.20
C LEU A 467 -38.20 0.15 17.93
N ASP A 468 -37.62 -0.47 16.91
CA ASP A 468 -37.77 -1.91 16.66
C ASP A 468 -37.13 -2.74 17.78
N ILE A 469 -36.11 -2.19 18.48
CA ILE A 469 -35.47 -2.82 19.64
C ILE A 469 -36.26 -2.52 20.93
N ASP A 470 -36.59 -1.25 21.16
CA ASP A 470 -37.40 -0.80 22.31
C ASP A 470 -38.48 0.20 21.85
N PRO A 471 -39.72 -0.28 21.63
CA PRO A 471 -40.83 0.56 21.18
C PRO A 471 -41.24 1.64 22.18
N SER A 472 -40.88 1.50 23.46
CA SER A 472 -41.28 2.39 24.54
C SER A 472 -40.26 3.51 24.80
N ASN A 473 -39.13 3.50 24.09
CA ASN A 473 -38.04 4.43 24.34
C ASN A 473 -38.42 5.88 24.00
N ALA A 474 -38.51 6.73 25.02
CA ALA A 474 -38.91 8.13 24.86
C ALA A 474 -37.94 8.94 23.96
N GLU A 475 -36.63 8.70 24.07
CA GLU A 475 -35.60 9.44 23.31
C GLU A 475 -35.67 9.11 21.81
N ALA A 476 -35.89 7.83 21.48
CA ALA A 476 -36.09 7.40 20.10
C ALA A 476 -37.43 7.87 19.51
N LEU A 477 -38.52 7.82 20.29
CA LEU A 477 -39.84 8.30 19.88
C LEU A 477 -39.84 9.81 19.59
N GLU A 478 -39.24 10.60 20.48
CA GLU A 478 -39.09 12.04 20.30
C GLU A 478 -38.22 12.36 19.09
N GLY A 479 -37.08 11.68 18.94
CA GLY A 479 -36.19 11.82 17.79
C GLY A 479 -36.90 11.52 16.47
N TYR A 480 -37.66 10.43 16.42
CA TYR A 480 -38.48 10.04 15.27
C TYR A 480 -39.53 11.09 14.93
N ARG A 481 -40.31 11.56 15.92
CA ARG A 481 -41.34 12.60 15.73
C ARG A 481 -40.74 13.90 15.19
N ASN A 482 -39.64 14.36 15.79
CA ASN A 482 -38.97 15.60 15.39
C ASN A 482 -38.46 15.53 13.95
N CYS A 483 -37.84 14.40 13.56
CA CYS A 483 -37.42 14.20 12.17
C CYS A 483 -38.62 14.09 11.21
N SER A 484 -39.67 13.39 11.61
CA SER A 484 -40.87 13.22 10.78
C SER A 484 -41.55 14.56 10.50
N ILE A 485 -41.65 15.43 11.50
CA ILE A 485 -42.15 16.81 11.33
C ILE A 485 -41.23 17.57 10.37
N ALA A 486 -39.90 17.52 10.56
CA ALA A 486 -38.95 18.23 9.69
C ALA A 486 -39.04 17.79 8.22
N VAL A 487 -39.20 16.49 7.95
CA VAL A 487 -39.40 15.97 6.58
C VAL A 487 -40.73 16.44 5.99
N ASN A 488 -41.81 16.41 6.77
CA ASN A 488 -43.14 16.83 6.31
C ASN A 488 -43.25 18.35 6.12
N SER A 489 -42.49 19.15 6.87
CA SER A 489 -42.49 20.61 6.76
C SER A 489 -41.71 21.14 5.55
N ASN A 490 -40.70 20.42 5.04
CA ASN A 490 -39.94 20.84 3.86
C ASN A 490 -39.75 19.70 2.81
N PRO A 491 -40.83 19.16 2.22
CA PRO A 491 -40.74 18.02 1.31
C PRO A 491 -39.91 18.29 0.04
N GLU A 492 -39.93 19.53 -0.46
CA GLU A 492 -39.18 19.91 -1.66
C GLU A 492 -37.66 19.90 -1.43
N GLU A 493 -37.21 20.29 -0.24
CA GLU A 493 -35.80 20.31 0.10
C GLU A 493 -35.25 18.88 0.28
N VAL A 494 -36.04 18.01 0.92
CA VAL A 494 -35.72 16.59 1.04
C VAL A 494 -35.66 15.94 -0.34
N ARG A 495 -36.61 16.22 -1.22
CA ARG A 495 -36.61 15.73 -2.60
C ARG A 495 -35.40 16.24 -3.38
N LYS A 496 -35.01 17.51 -3.23
CA LYS A 496 -33.82 18.08 -3.88
C LYS A 496 -32.53 17.41 -3.41
N ARG A 497 -32.38 17.15 -2.11
CA ARG A 497 -31.22 16.44 -1.54
C ARG A 497 -31.18 14.98 -1.97
N ALA A 498 -32.31 14.28 -1.94
CA ALA A 498 -32.42 12.91 -2.43
C ALA A 498 -32.05 12.79 -3.91
N MET A 499 -32.47 13.74 -4.75
CA MET A 499 -32.12 13.77 -6.18
C MET A 499 -30.66 14.17 -6.43
N SER A 500 -29.93 14.66 -5.43
CA SER A 500 -28.49 14.92 -5.55
C SER A 500 -27.62 13.68 -5.25
N ASP A 501 -28.21 12.61 -4.70
CA ASP A 501 -27.52 11.35 -4.45
C ASP A 501 -27.38 10.52 -5.75
N PRO A 502 -26.15 10.22 -6.21
CA PRO A 502 -25.92 9.44 -7.44
C PRO A 502 -26.52 8.03 -7.41
N GLU A 503 -26.60 7.40 -6.25
CA GLU A 503 -27.21 6.07 -6.11
C GLU A 503 -28.73 6.15 -6.22
N VAL A 504 -29.36 7.17 -5.63
CA VAL A 504 -30.80 7.41 -5.79
C VAL A 504 -31.14 7.70 -7.26
N GLN A 505 -30.31 8.48 -7.95
CA GLN A 505 -30.49 8.72 -9.39
C GLN A 505 -30.37 7.45 -10.23
N SER A 506 -29.42 6.55 -9.90
CA SER A 506 -29.25 5.30 -10.64
C SER A 506 -30.46 4.38 -10.44
N ILE A 507 -31.00 4.29 -9.22
CA ILE A 507 -32.21 3.55 -8.90
C ILE A 507 -33.42 4.11 -9.66
N LEU A 508 -33.58 5.43 -9.73
CA LEU A 508 -34.67 6.08 -10.48
C LEU A 508 -34.50 6.01 -12.00
N ARG A 509 -33.32 5.69 -12.53
CA ARG A 509 -33.06 5.48 -13.96
C ARG A 509 -33.27 4.04 -14.39
N ASP A 510 -33.29 3.10 -13.46
CA ASP A 510 -33.53 1.67 -13.71
C ASP A 510 -34.97 1.47 -14.25
N PRO A 511 -35.13 0.98 -15.50
CA PRO A 511 -36.45 0.75 -16.10
C PRO A 511 -37.32 -0.24 -15.32
N ALA A 512 -36.70 -1.26 -14.72
CA ALA A 512 -37.42 -2.24 -13.90
C ALA A 512 -37.94 -1.59 -12.61
N MET A 513 -37.12 -0.74 -11.98
CA MET A 513 -37.53 -0.04 -10.77
C MET A 513 -38.63 0.98 -11.04
N ARG A 514 -38.61 1.68 -12.18
CA ARG A 514 -39.70 2.60 -12.58
C ARG A 514 -41.04 1.89 -12.71
N LEU A 515 -41.07 0.72 -13.35
CA LEU A 515 -42.27 -0.11 -13.47
C LEU A 515 -42.78 -0.54 -12.09
N ILE A 516 -41.89 -0.93 -11.18
CA ILE A 516 -42.25 -1.31 -9.81
C ILE A 516 -42.83 -0.11 -9.04
N LEU A 517 -42.25 1.08 -9.17
CA LEU A 517 -42.75 2.30 -8.53
C LEU A 517 -44.12 2.74 -9.08
N GLU A 518 -44.36 2.57 -10.38
CA GLU A 518 -45.64 2.85 -11.03
C GLU A 518 -46.71 1.83 -10.61
N GLN A 519 -46.36 0.55 -10.56
CA GLN A 519 -47.24 -0.50 -10.02
C GLN A 519 -47.58 -0.24 -8.55
N MET A 520 -46.63 0.21 -7.75
CA MET A 520 -46.83 0.55 -6.34
C MET A 520 -47.80 1.72 -6.13
N GLN A 521 -47.88 2.68 -7.06
CA GLN A 521 -48.87 3.76 -7.01
C GLN A 521 -50.29 3.28 -7.33
N ASN A 522 -50.42 2.25 -8.17
CA ASN A 522 -51.70 1.75 -8.66
C ASN A 522 -52.24 0.54 -7.87
N ASP A 523 -51.37 -0.27 -7.26
CA ASP A 523 -51.71 -1.44 -6.46
C ASP A 523 -50.78 -1.61 -5.23
N PRO A 524 -51.25 -1.24 -4.02
CA PRO A 524 -50.50 -1.43 -2.78
C PRO A 524 -50.18 -2.90 -2.44
N LYS A 525 -50.89 -3.89 -3.01
CA LYS A 525 -50.65 -5.31 -2.75
C LYS A 525 -49.46 -5.85 -3.53
N ALA A 526 -49.20 -5.31 -4.72
CA ALA A 526 -48.04 -5.66 -5.55
C ALA A 526 -46.70 -5.35 -4.84
N LEU A 527 -46.70 -4.38 -3.92
CA LEU A 527 -45.53 -4.03 -3.11
C LEU A 527 -45.00 -5.21 -2.29
N HIS A 528 -45.89 -6.01 -1.67
CA HIS A 528 -45.47 -7.17 -0.88
C HIS A 528 -44.84 -8.28 -1.71
N GLU A 529 -45.18 -8.38 -2.99
CA GLU A 529 -44.61 -9.37 -3.90
C GLU A 529 -43.20 -8.95 -4.35
N HIS A 530 -43.02 -7.67 -4.69
CA HIS A 530 -41.72 -7.10 -5.08
C HIS A 530 -40.72 -7.01 -3.92
N LEU A 531 -41.19 -6.78 -2.69
CA LEU A 531 -40.35 -6.79 -1.47
C LEU A 531 -39.78 -8.17 -1.12
N ARG A 532 -40.27 -9.27 -1.74
CA ARG A 532 -39.65 -10.61 -1.58
C ARG A 532 -38.29 -10.71 -2.26
N ASN A 533 -38.03 -9.87 -3.27
CA ASN A 533 -36.72 -9.80 -3.90
C ASN A 533 -35.80 -8.89 -3.05
N PRO A 534 -34.71 -9.42 -2.48
CA PRO A 534 -33.82 -8.66 -1.60
C PRO A 534 -33.17 -7.45 -2.30
N ASP A 535 -32.89 -7.55 -3.60
CA ASP A 535 -32.30 -6.45 -4.37
C ASP A 535 -33.30 -5.30 -4.54
N VAL A 536 -34.56 -5.63 -4.85
CA VAL A 536 -35.64 -4.65 -4.98
C VAL A 536 -35.97 -4.04 -3.62
N ALA A 537 -36.02 -4.85 -2.57
CA ALA A 537 -36.23 -4.38 -1.20
C ALA A 537 -35.13 -3.40 -0.75
N SER A 538 -33.86 -3.68 -1.08
CA SER A 538 -32.75 -2.77 -0.76
C SER A 538 -32.86 -1.43 -1.49
N LYS A 539 -33.27 -1.44 -2.78
CA LYS A 539 -33.49 -0.23 -3.58
C LYS A 539 -34.66 0.59 -3.05
N ILE A 540 -35.78 -0.07 -2.70
CA ILE A 540 -36.94 0.59 -2.09
C ILE A 540 -36.55 1.18 -0.72
N GLN A 541 -35.82 0.44 0.11
CA GLN A 541 -35.31 0.95 1.39
C GLN A 541 -34.45 2.19 1.22
N LYS A 542 -33.54 2.23 0.22
CA LYS A 542 -32.76 3.43 -0.08
C LYS A 542 -33.62 4.62 -0.50
N LEU A 543 -34.68 4.39 -1.28
CA LEU A 543 -35.61 5.46 -1.66
C LEU A 543 -36.46 5.97 -0.48
N MET A 544 -36.78 5.09 0.47
CA MET A 544 -37.42 5.46 1.74
C MET A 544 -36.46 6.23 2.67
N ASP A 545 -35.21 5.77 2.79
CA ASP A 545 -34.15 6.45 3.55
C ASP A 545 -33.81 7.82 2.94
N ALA A 546 -34.02 8.00 1.64
CA ALA A 546 -33.92 9.28 0.95
C ALA A 546 -35.18 10.17 1.11
N GLY A 547 -36.28 9.65 1.67
CA GLY A 547 -37.53 10.37 1.88
C GLY A 547 -38.36 10.62 0.61
N LEU A 548 -38.09 9.87 -0.47
CA LEU A 548 -38.83 10.00 -1.74
C LEU A 548 -40.11 9.17 -1.78
N ILE A 549 -40.18 8.13 -0.95
CA ILE A 549 -41.28 7.18 -0.89
C ILE A 549 -41.65 6.97 0.59
N ALA A 550 -42.95 6.94 0.87
CA ALA A 550 -43.49 6.48 2.14
C ALA A 550 -44.44 5.31 1.85
N ILE A 551 -44.21 4.17 2.50
CA ILE A 551 -45.18 3.07 2.52
C ILE A 551 -46.24 3.48 3.54
N ARG A 552 -47.49 3.66 3.09
CA ARG A 552 -48.65 3.94 3.94
C ARG A 552 -49.47 2.69 4.18
#